data_AF-I4YAH7-F1
#
_entry.id   AF-I4YAH7-F1
#
_cell.length_a   1.000
_cell.length_b   1.000
_cell.length_c   1.000
_cell.angle_alpha   90.00
_cell.angle_beta   90.00
_cell.angle_gamma   90.00
#
_symmetry.space_group_name_H-M   'P 1'
#
loop_
_entity.id
_entity.type
_entity.pdbx_description
1 polymer ?
#
loop_
_entity_poly.entity_id
_entity_poly.type
_entity_poly.pdbx_seq_one_letter_code
_entity_poly.pdbx_strand_id
1 'polypeptide(L)'
;MKILIKNQNKFLKLDDNLRVVHYEDTKESYSQGRLTNLLLEDSDITILSIDDDSYKLDRDFGRDITIYSSIDKVLGYFIAISPSISGTIVGLGEDNHVVFQIKKSADRQKLPPTVELYDHPYDSNYLLAYIRINQQGKARSSIRDAYCNGNWNTFNSLVNLINIGGSVGLDNKLFSFYYPERQQTLNGKYISGYYRYELGYNTDEFRDLRANPRCLIESQFLTIRCYIDYFIHNGFIDKDTAVYLTGETTQLASVVKLIADILHKTIYLPHSTIQERSIEHKYIPLLGIGLSDYFKHSNKRSFEELVKYRRNSYNHHINTPQSTPPLTPILTPPSVTLNTQTSKLLTPVDEQFELPSISVDEQFHLPSQKHQDSDAYILPDEEISTIYESLIQEHKRLEHISICHFNKFY
;
A
#
# COMPACT_ATOMS: atom_id res chain seq x y z
N MET A 1 -5.51 19.99 -12.91
CA MET A 1 -5.85 19.24 -14.14
C MET A 1 -4.66 18.38 -14.51
N LYS A 2 -4.81 17.06 -14.67
CA LYS A 2 -3.73 16.17 -15.17
C LYS A 2 -3.99 15.86 -16.64
N ILE A 3 -2.99 16.06 -17.49
CA ILE A 3 -3.09 15.84 -18.93
C ILE A 3 -2.54 14.44 -19.22
N LEU A 4 -3.34 13.59 -19.87
CA LEU A 4 -2.90 12.32 -20.43
C LEU A 4 -2.82 12.50 -21.95
N ILE A 5 -1.69 12.14 -22.54
CA ILE A 5 -1.43 12.29 -23.97
C ILE A 5 -1.44 10.91 -24.61
N LYS A 6 -2.29 10.70 -25.61
CA LYS A 6 -2.32 9.50 -26.44
C LYS A 6 -1.85 9.87 -27.85
N ASN A 7 -0.88 9.12 -28.39
CA ASN A 7 -0.48 9.21 -29.79
C ASN A 7 -0.85 7.90 -30.49
N GLN A 8 -1.52 7.97 -31.64
CA GLN A 8 -2.27 6.82 -32.18
C GLN A 8 -1.42 5.75 -32.86
N ASN A 9 -0.13 5.94 -33.15
CA ASN A 9 0.66 4.92 -33.86
C ASN A 9 2.16 4.99 -33.54
N LYS A 10 2.72 3.87 -33.04
CA LYS A 10 4.16 3.51 -32.79
C LYS A 10 4.68 3.65 -31.34
N PHE A 11 5.35 2.58 -30.89
CA PHE A 11 6.40 2.64 -29.86
C PHE A 11 7.60 3.39 -30.47
N LEU A 12 7.96 4.54 -29.91
CA LEU A 12 9.11 5.33 -30.37
C LEU A 12 10.36 4.99 -29.56
N LYS A 13 11.46 4.70 -30.27
CA LYS A 13 12.83 4.68 -29.78
C LYS A 13 13.34 6.13 -29.82
N LEU A 14 13.83 6.65 -28.70
CA LEU A 14 14.31 8.03 -28.56
C LEU A 14 15.73 8.17 -29.13
N ASP A 15 15.96 9.26 -29.87
CA ASP A 15 17.28 9.76 -30.29
C ASP A 15 17.37 11.25 -29.92
N ASP A 16 18.58 11.67 -29.53
CA ASP A 16 18.89 12.98 -28.97
C ASP A 16 19.09 14.06 -30.04
N ASN A 17 18.61 15.28 -29.72
CA ASN A 17 18.86 16.61 -30.33
C ASN A 17 17.78 17.17 -31.26
N LEU A 18 17.08 18.23 -30.82
CA LEU A 18 16.77 19.42 -31.62
C LEU A 18 16.14 20.57 -30.79
N ARG A 19 16.44 21.81 -31.18
CA ARG A 19 15.90 23.11 -30.71
C ARG A 19 15.17 23.80 -31.87
N VAL A 20 14.22 24.73 -31.59
CA VAL A 20 14.13 26.15 -32.09
C VAL A 20 12.76 26.80 -31.75
N VAL A 21 12.79 28.14 -31.64
CA VAL A 21 11.86 29.15 -31.07
C VAL A 21 11.03 29.89 -32.15
N HIS A 22 9.75 30.28 -31.90
CA HIS A 22 9.22 31.68 -31.88
C HIS A 22 7.69 31.83 -31.68
N TYR A 23 7.31 32.99 -31.12
CA TYR A 23 6.00 33.49 -30.63
C TYR A 23 5.10 34.16 -31.69
N GLU A 24 3.76 34.14 -31.49
CA GLU A 24 2.90 35.33 -31.56
C GLU A 24 1.53 35.13 -30.85
N ASP A 25 0.97 36.27 -30.43
CA ASP A 25 0.05 36.53 -29.30
C ASP A 25 -1.40 36.74 -29.78
N THR A 26 -2.42 36.25 -29.05
CA THR A 26 -3.76 36.90 -29.00
C THR A 26 -4.53 36.46 -27.75
N LYS A 27 -4.91 37.46 -26.94
CA LYS A 27 -5.68 37.37 -25.68
C LYS A 27 -7.17 37.14 -25.92
N GLU A 28 -7.80 36.33 -25.07
CA GLU A 28 -9.16 36.58 -24.56
C GLU A 28 -9.38 35.81 -23.24
N SER A 29 -9.93 36.53 -22.25
CA SER A 29 -9.93 36.20 -20.82
C SER A 29 -11.24 35.57 -20.34
N TYR A 30 -11.18 34.48 -19.56
CA TYR A 30 -12.29 34.00 -18.73
C TYR A 30 -11.83 33.44 -17.36
N SER A 31 -12.77 33.44 -16.41
CA SER A 31 -12.63 33.51 -14.96
C SER A 31 -11.91 32.38 -14.20
N GLN A 32 -11.00 32.82 -13.33
CA GLN A 32 -10.50 32.30 -12.03
C GLN A 32 -10.89 30.88 -11.58
N GLY A 33 -9.86 30.03 -11.50
CA GLY A 33 -9.78 28.86 -10.63
C GLY A 33 -8.33 28.54 -10.30
N ARG A 34 -7.95 28.58 -9.01
CA ARG A 34 -6.57 28.37 -8.52
C ARG A 34 -6.21 26.88 -8.64
N LEU A 35 -5.19 26.53 -9.41
CA LEU A 35 -4.72 25.15 -9.64
C LEU A 35 -3.26 24.97 -9.25
N THR A 36 -2.95 23.82 -8.64
CA THR A 36 -1.62 23.45 -8.10
C THR A 36 -0.77 22.64 -9.09
N ASN A 37 0.55 22.83 -8.98
CA ASN A 37 1.64 22.35 -9.86
C ASN A 37 1.74 20.82 -10.05
N LEU A 38 2.31 20.41 -11.19
CA LEU A 38 2.72 19.04 -11.51
C LEU A 38 4.17 19.05 -12.00
N LEU A 39 5.08 18.50 -11.20
CA LEU A 39 6.42 18.09 -11.64
C LEU A 39 6.37 16.58 -11.93
N LEU A 40 6.73 16.21 -13.16
CA LEU A 40 7.08 14.84 -13.56
C LEU A 40 8.59 14.84 -13.79
N GLU A 41 9.37 14.55 -12.75
CA GLU A 41 10.78 14.20 -12.89
C GLU A 41 10.84 12.69 -13.11
N ASP A 42 10.80 12.28 -14.37
CA ASP A 42 11.77 11.38 -14.99
C ASP A 42 11.28 10.94 -16.38
N SER A 43 12.16 11.12 -17.36
CA SER A 43 11.97 11.02 -18.81
C SER A 43 11.00 12.04 -19.44
N ASP A 44 11.60 13.14 -19.93
CA ASP A 44 11.18 13.88 -21.12
C ASP A 44 9.83 14.63 -21.15
N ILE A 45 9.07 14.68 -20.07
CA ILE A 45 7.82 15.47 -20.03
C ILE A 45 7.92 16.55 -18.96
N THR A 46 8.45 17.71 -19.37
CA THR A 46 8.39 18.94 -18.56
C THR A 46 7.03 19.60 -18.76
N ILE A 47 6.13 19.50 -17.78
CA ILE A 47 4.98 20.40 -17.68
C ILE A 47 5.44 21.58 -16.83
N LEU A 48 5.77 22.70 -17.48
CA LEU A 48 6.16 23.91 -16.78
C LEU A 48 4.97 24.48 -16.00
N SER A 49 5.22 24.75 -14.71
CA SER A 49 4.40 25.62 -13.86
C SER A 49 4.38 27.03 -14.46
N ILE A 50 3.23 27.69 -14.43
CA ILE A 50 3.11 29.08 -14.86
C ILE A 50 2.14 29.85 -13.94
N ASP A 51 2.60 31.00 -13.47
CA ASP A 51 1.75 32.16 -13.17
C ASP A 51 1.12 32.66 -14.49
N ASP A 52 -0.21 32.71 -14.55
CA ASP A 52 -1.07 33.29 -15.60
C ASP A 52 -1.43 32.43 -16.85
N ASP A 53 -2.63 31.84 -16.77
CA ASP A 53 -3.70 31.66 -17.78
C ASP A 53 -3.42 31.12 -19.20
N SER A 54 -2.26 30.55 -19.50
CA SER A 54 -2.07 29.83 -20.78
C SER A 54 -1.19 28.58 -20.65
N TYR A 55 -1.65 27.46 -21.24
CA TYR A 55 -0.88 26.23 -21.35
C TYR A 55 -0.25 26.16 -22.75
N LYS A 56 1.08 26.07 -22.82
CA LYS A 56 1.80 25.84 -24.08
C LYS A 56 2.51 24.49 -23.99
N LEU A 57 2.18 23.56 -24.88
CA LEU A 57 2.94 22.31 -25.01
C LEU A 57 4.23 22.62 -25.76
N ASP A 58 5.37 22.41 -25.11
CA ASP A 58 6.72 22.73 -25.64
C ASP A 58 7.29 21.62 -26.54
N ARG A 59 6.45 20.65 -26.95
CA ARG A 59 6.83 19.60 -27.91
C ARG A 59 5.79 19.47 -29.01
N ASP A 60 6.26 19.20 -30.23
CA ASP A 60 5.45 18.77 -31.36
C ASP A 60 4.90 17.37 -31.05
N PHE A 61 3.79 17.34 -30.34
CA PHE A 61 2.99 16.14 -30.33
C PHE A 61 2.28 15.98 -31.68
N GLY A 62 2.08 14.74 -32.11
CA GLY A 62 1.32 14.47 -33.33
C GLY A 62 -0.01 15.23 -33.33
N ARG A 63 -0.48 15.64 -34.52
CA ARG A 63 -1.70 16.45 -34.71
C ARG A 63 -2.99 15.83 -34.15
N ASP A 64 -2.92 14.61 -33.62
CA ASP A 64 -4.02 13.79 -33.12
C ASP A 64 -3.97 13.60 -31.58
N ILE A 65 -3.61 14.64 -30.82
CA ILE A 65 -3.81 14.63 -29.36
C ILE A 65 -5.22 15.08 -29.03
N THR A 66 -5.92 14.26 -28.24
CA THR A 66 -7.10 14.68 -27.50
C THR A 66 -6.74 14.88 -26.03
N ILE A 67 -7.08 16.04 -25.48
CA ILE A 67 -6.95 16.34 -24.04
C ILE A 67 -8.31 16.10 -23.38
N TYR A 68 -8.32 15.32 -22.31
CA TYR A 68 -9.54 15.00 -21.56
C TYR A 68 -9.53 15.64 -20.17
N SER A 69 -10.72 15.91 -19.65
CA SER A 69 -10.89 16.30 -18.25
C SER A 69 -10.44 15.14 -17.35
N SER A 70 -9.39 15.36 -16.55
CA SER A 70 -8.90 14.35 -15.59
C SER A 70 -10.01 13.96 -14.61
N ILE A 71 -10.24 12.67 -14.45
CA ILE A 71 -10.94 12.16 -13.26
C ILE A 71 -10.05 12.34 -12.03
N ASP A 72 -10.67 12.28 -10.84
CA ASP A 72 -9.94 12.30 -9.59
C ASP A 72 -8.95 11.12 -9.49
N LYS A 73 -7.80 11.30 -8.82
CA LYS A 73 -6.79 10.24 -8.68
C LYS A 73 -7.34 9.02 -7.95
N VAL A 74 -8.20 9.21 -6.95
CA VAL A 74 -8.86 8.14 -6.19
C VAL A 74 -9.73 7.30 -7.12
N LEU A 75 -10.50 7.96 -7.98
CA LEU A 75 -11.27 7.27 -9.03
C LEU A 75 -10.33 6.53 -9.99
N GLY A 76 -9.23 7.16 -10.43
CA GLY A 76 -8.21 6.49 -11.24
C GLY A 76 -7.70 5.20 -10.58
N TYR A 77 -7.32 5.24 -9.30
CA TYR A 77 -6.90 4.05 -8.55
C TYR A 77 -7.98 2.97 -8.53
N PHE A 78 -9.19 3.36 -8.15
CA PHE A 78 -10.32 2.45 -8.05
C PHE A 78 -10.62 1.78 -9.39
N ILE A 79 -10.60 2.55 -10.49
CA ILE A 79 -10.83 2.05 -11.84
C ILE A 79 -9.71 1.09 -12.27
N ALA A 80 -8.45 1.41 -11.98
CA ALA A 80 -7.32 0.59 -12.37
C ALA A 80 -7.29 -0.76 -11.64
N ILE A 81 -7.54 -0.75 -10.33
CA ILE A 81 -7.56 -1.95 -9.48
C ILE A 81 -8.86 -2.74 -9.72
N SER A 82 -9.98 -2.03 -9.86
CA SER A 82 -11.32 -2.59 -10.01
C SER A 82 -11.60 -3.70 -8.99
N PRO A 83 -11.71 -3.37 -7.69
CA PRO A 83 -12.01 -4.37 -6.66
C PRO A 83 -13.42 -4.96 -6.82
N SER A 84 -13.68 -6.12 -6.22
CA SER A 84 -15.06 -6.65 -6.07
C SER A 84 -15.92 -5.70 -5.23
N ILE A 85 -17.25 -5.80 -5.29
CA ILE A 85 -18.16 -4.82 -4.66
C ILE A 85 -18.08 -4.80 -3.12
N SER A 86 -17.63 -5.90 -2.53
CA SER A 86 -17.34 -6.04 -1.10
C SER A 86 -15.88 -5.76 -0.78
N GLY A 87 -15.06 -5.40 -1.76
CA GLY A 87 -13.63 -5.17 -1.61
C GLY A 87 -13.30 -3.78 -1.08
N THR A 88 -12.28 -3.72 -0.22
CA THR A 88 -11.66 -2.49 0.27
C THR A 88 -10.30 -2.31 -0.40
N ILE A 89 -9.95 -1.09 -0.83
CA ILE A 89 -8.61 -0.79 -1.35
C ILE A 89 -7.78 -0.16 -0.25
N VAL A 90 -6.55 -0.65 -0.06
CA VAL A 90 -5.53 0.00 0.78
C VAL A 90 -4.34 0.34 -0.10
N GLY A 91 -4.07 1.63 -0.29
CA GLY A 91 -2.95 2.14 -1.08
C GLY A 91 -1.83 2.69 -0.20
N LEU A 92 -0.62 2.21 -0.41
CA LEU A 92 0.58 2.58 0.35
C LEU A 92 1.48 3.50 -0.48
N GLY A 93 1.47 4.80 -0.17
CA GLY A 93 2.30 5.79 -0.84
C GLY A 93 2.92 6.78 0.14
N GLU A 94 3.17 8.00 -0.34
CA GLU A 94 3.49 9.15 0.51
C GLU A 94 2.42 9.34 1.58
N ASP A 95 1.16 9.34 1.15
CA ASP A 95 0.00 9.13 2.01
C ASP A 95 -0.45 7.66 1.93
N ASN A 96 -1.02 7.15 3.02
CA ASN A 96 -1.78 5.92 2.95
C ASN A 96 -3.25 6.25 2.65
N HIS A 97 -3.88 5.44 1.81
CA HIS A 97 -5.25 5.64 1.37
C HIS A 97 -6.09 4.40 1.67
N VAL A 98 -7.30 4.58 2.15
CA VAL A 98 -8.28 3.50 2.33
C VAL A 98 -9.56 3.87 1.60
N VAL A 99 -10.03 3.00 0.71
CA VAL A 99 -11.27 3.21 -0.04
C VAL A 99 -12.25 2.09 0.26
N PHE A 100 -13.41 2.45 0.79
CA PHE A 100 -14.52 1.55 1.03
C PHE A 100 -15.62 1.78 0.00
N GLN A 101 -16.29 0.71 -0.41
CA GLN A 101 -17.53 0.79 -1.20
C GLN A 101 -18.71 0.70 -0.23
N ILE A 102 -19.47 1.78 -0.11
CA ILE A 102 -20.61 1.87 0.82
C ILE A 102 -21.91 2.10 0.04
N LYS A 103 -23.02 1.53 0.50
CA LYS A 103 -24.33 1.76 -0.13
C LYS A 103 -24.74 3.23 0.00
N LYS A 104 -25.32 3.81 -1.06
CA LYS A 104 -25.84 5.19 -1.04
C LYS A 104 -26.91 5.43 0.03
N SER A 105 -27.63 4.36 0.40
CA SER A 105 -28.66 4.35 1.44
C SER A 105 -28.10 4.27 2.86
N ALA A 106 -26.79 4.09 3.04
CA ALA A 106 -26.18 4.02 4.37
C ALA A 106 -26.30 5.36 5.12
N ASP A 107 -26.42 5.28 6.44
CA ASP A 107 -26.56 6.44 7.31
C ASP A 107 -25.25 7.24 7.36
N ARG A 108 -25.21 8.34 6.60
CA ARG A 108 -24.03 9.19 6.48
C ARG A 108 -23.66 9.92 7.76
N GLN A 109 -24.59 10.05 8.73
CA GLN A 109 -24.30 10.70 10.01
C GLN A 109 -23.35 9.87 10.88
N LYS A 110 -23.27 8.56 10.62
CA LYS A 110 -22.34 7.65 11.28
C LYS A 110 -20.97 7.55 10.58
N LEU A 111 -20.75 8.31 9.51
CA LEU A 111 -19.42 8.32 8.88
C LEU A 111 -18.45 9.15 9.72
N PRO A 112 -17.19 8.72 9.86
CA PRO A 112 -16.16 9.54 10.48
C PRO A 112 -15.99 10.87 9.72
N PRO A 113 -15.67 11.97 10.40
CA PRO A 113 -15.45 13.26 9.75
C PRO A 113 -14.24 13.28 8.82
N THR A 114 -13.38 12.25 8.89
CA THR A 114 -12.20 12.08 8.03
C THR A 114 -12.54 11.53 6.64
N VAL A 115 -13.79 11.12 6.39
CA VAL A 115 -14.21 10.48 5.15
C VAL A 115 -14.59 11.52 4.10
N GLU A 116 -13.95 11.44 2.93
CA GLU A 116 -14.41 12.10 1.72
C GLU A 116 -15.25 11.12 0.89
N LEU A 117 -16.35 11.59 0.30
CA LEU A 117 -17.26 10.77 -0.49
C LEU A 117 -17.14 11.08 -1.98
N TYR A 118 -17.02 10.03 -2.79
CA TYR A 118 -17.04 10.11 -4.25
C TYR A 118 -18.15 9.22 -4.81
N ASP A 119 -18.72 9.60 -5.96
CA ASP A 119 -19.64 8.72 -6.68
C ASP A 119 -18.89 7.48 -7.20
N HIS A 120 -19.50 6.30 -7.02
CA HIS A 120 -18.92 5.07 -7.55
C HIS A 120 -18.98 5.09 -9.10
N PRO A 121 -17.86 4.84 -9.79
CA PRO A 121 -17.76 5.07 -11.24
C PRO A 121 -18.61 4.10 -12.08
N TYR A 122 -19.07 2.98 -11.50
CA TYR A 122 -19.75 1.90 -12.25
C TYR A 122 -21.11 1.49 -11.70
N ASP A 123 -21.43 1.86 -10.46
CA ASP A 123 -22.61 1.35 -9.77
C ASP A 123 -23.24 2.50 -9.02
N SER A 124 -24.37 2.97 -9.55
CA SER A 124 -25.09 4.11 -8.99
C SER A 124 -25.64 3.85 -7.59
N ASN A 125 -25.67 2.61 -7.10
CA ASN A 125 -26.14 2.27 -5.76
C ASN A 125 -25.05 2.45 -4.68
N TYR A 126 -23.79 2.67 -5.06
CA TYR A 126 -22.67 2.77 -4.14
C TYR A 126 -22.00 4.15 -4.20
N LEU A 127 -21.30 4.47 -3.12
CA LEU A 127 -20.34 5.56 -3.00
C LEU A 127 -18.98 4.97 -2.65
N LEU A 128 -17.93 5.72 -2.96
CA LEU A 128 -16.60 5.48 -2.44
C LEU A 128 -16.37 6.36 -1.22
N ALA A 129 -16.19 5.75 -0.06
CA ALA A 129 -15.73 6.41 1.14
C ALA A 129 -14.21 6.34 1.20
N TYR A 130 -13.56 7.48 1.01
CA TYR A 130 -12.11 7.62 0.93
C TYR A 130 -11.56 8.24 2.20
N ILE A 131 -10.53 7.61 2.74
CA ILE A 131 -9.79 8.07 3.92
C ILE A 131 -8.33 8.23 3.53
N ARG A 132 -7.79 9.41 3.81
CA ARG A 132 -6.37 9.72 3.65
C ARG A 132 -5.69 9.80 5.02
N ILE A 133 -4.59 9.09 5.16
CA ILE A 133 -3.69 9.17 6.32
C ILE A 133 -2.38 9.80 5.83
N ASN A 134 -2.14 11.03 6.24
CA ASN A 134 -1.13 11.89 5.64
C ASN A 134 0.31 11.44 5.98
N GLN A 135 1.23 11.58 5.02
CA GLN A 135 2.70 11.50 5.18
C GLN A 135 3.21 10.19 5.80
N GLN A 136 2.50 9.08 5.61
CA GLN A 136 2.88 7.77 6.14
C GLN A 136 4.10 7.17 5.43
N GLY A 137 4.32 7.47 4.15
CA GLY A 137 5.54 7.12 3.42
C GLY A 137 6.77 7.87 3.91
N LYS A 138 6.60 9.15 4.29
CA LYS A 138 7.66 9.93 4.94
C LYS A 138 8.02 9.37 6.30
N ALA A 139 7.03 8.95 7.09
CA ALA A 139 7.28 8.26 8.35
C ALA A 139 8.12 6.98 8.15
N ARG A 140 7.76 6.14 7.16
CA ARG A 140 8.54 4.93 6.82
C ARG A 140 9.96 5.26 6.39
N SER A 141 10.14 6.27 5.54
CA SER A 141 11.45 6.71 5.05
C SER A 141 12.33 7.25 6.18
N SER A 142 11.77 8.09 7.07
CA SER A 142 12.49 8.59 8.26
C SER A 142 12.98 7.46 9.17
N ILE A 143 12.13 6.46 9.45
CA ILE A 143 12.53 5.31 10.29
C ILE A 143 13.56 4.43 9.59
N ARG A 144 13.41 4.20 8.28
CA ARG A 144 14.44 3.52 7.46
C ARG A 144 15.78 4.26 7.53
N ASP A 145 15.78 5.58 7.40
CA ASP A 145 17.00 6.38 7.39
C ASP A 145 17.68 6.36 8.76
N ALA A 146 16.90 6.52 9.83
CA ALA A 146 17.41 6.56 11.20
C ALA A 146 17.90 5.21 11.73
N TYR A 147 17.21 4.10 11.43
CA TYR A 147 17.47 2.78 12.05
C TYR A 147 17.95 1.71 11.08
N CYS A 148 17.99 2.01 9.78
CA CYS A 148 18.34 1.04 8.73
C CYS A 148 19.35 1.59 7.73
N ASN A 149 20.04 2.71 8.05
CA ASN A 149 21.03 3.36 7.19
C ASN A 149 20.47 3.66 5.77
N GLY A 150 19.19 4.00 5.68
CA GLY A 150 18.51 4.28 4.41
C GLY A 150 18.24 3.06 3.52
N ASN A 151 18.44 1.84 4.03
CA ASN A 151 18.31 0.61 3.25
C ASN A 151 16.96 -0.09 3.50
N TRP A 152 16.13 -0.20 2.44
CA TRP A 152 14.83 -0.89 2.50
C TRP A 152 14.93 -2.40 2.76
N ASN A 153 15.99 -3.07 2.30
CA ASN A 153 16.19 -4.49 2.60
C ASN A 153 16.48 -4.70 4.09
N THR A 154 17.30 -3.84 4.69
CA THR A 154 17.55 -3.86 6.14
C THR A 154 16.28 -3.55 6.93
N PHE A 155 15.50 -2.56 6.49
CA PHE A 155 14.18 -2.26 7.06
C PHE A 155 13.28 -3.50 7.03
N ASN A 156 13.19 -4.16 5.87
CA ASN A 156 12.39 -5.37 5.69
C ASN A 156 12.87 -6.52 6.58
N SER A 157 14.19 -6.73 6.69
CA SER A 157 14.77 -7.72 7.57
C SER A 157 14.44 -7.46 9.04
N LEU A 158 14.49 -6.21 9.50
CA LEU A 158 14.12 -5.86 10.88
C LEU A 158 12.62 -6.05 11.15
N VAL A 159 11.76 -5.67 10.20
CA VAL A 159 10.31 -5.95 10.32
C VAL A 159 10.07 -7.46 10.46
N ASN A 160 10.80 -8.31 9.74
CA ASN A 160 10.63 -9.75 9.82
C ASN A 160 11.28 -10.38 11.08
N LEU A 161 12.42 -9.83 11.53
CA LEU A 161 13.19 -10.37 12.65
C LEU A 161 12.56 -10.06 14.02
N ILE A 162 11.93 -8.89 14.15
CA ILE A 162 11.36 -8.43 15.41
C ILE A 162 9.99 -9.07 15.65
N ASN A 163 9.80 -9.57 16.87
CA ASN A 163 8.55 -10.20 17.30
C ASN A 163 7.34 -9.26 17.21
N ILE A 164 6.15 -9.87 17.14
CA ILE A 164 4.87 -9.17 17.16
C ILE A 164 4.77 -8.24 18.38
N GLY A 165 4.39 -6.98 18.14
CA GLY A 165 4.34 -5.93 19.15
C GLY A 165 5.71 -5.49 19.66
N GLY A 166 6.79 -5.71 18.88
CA GLY A 166 8.11 -5.15 19.12
C GLY A 166 8.96 -5.84 20.19
N SER A 167 8.43 -6.85 20.90
CA SER A 167 9.15 -7.51 21.98
C SER A 167 8.75 -8.98 22.16
N VAL A 168 9.64 -9.75 22.81
CA VAL A 168 9.42 -11.18 23.11
C VAL A 168 8.32 -11.38 24.17
N GLY A 169 8.28 -10.50 25.18
CA GLY A 169 7.34 -10.63 26.30
C GLY A 169 5.90 -10.33 25.90
N LEU A 170 4.94 -10.98 26.57
CA LEU A 170 3.51 -10.66 26.41
C LEU A 170 3.15 -9.29 26.98
N ASP A 171 3.82 -8.88 28.08
CA ASP A 171 3.45 -7.68 28.84
C ASP A 171 4.20 -6.41 28.43
N ASN A 172 5.28 -6.52 27.64
CA ASN A 172 6.12 -5.38 27.25
C ASN A 172 6.00 -5.02 25.77
N LYS A 173 4.77 -4.88 25.28
CA LYS A 173 4.55 -4.52 23.87
C LYS A 173 4.88 -3.05 23.63
N LEU A 174 5.50 -2.79 22.48
CA LEU A 174 5.98 -1.49 22.05
C LEU A 174 5.03 -0.92 21.01
N PHE A 175 4.66 0.35 21.17
CA PHE A 175 3.77 1.05 20.23
C PHE A 175 4.41 2.35 19.78
N SER A 176 4.24 2.70 18.51
CA SER A 176 4.76 3.95 17.97
C SER A 176 3.75 4.63 17.06
N PHE A 177 3.41 5.89 17.31
CA PHE A 177 2.51 6.66 16.46
C PHE A 177 3.31 7.79 15.82
N TYR A 178 3.50 7.74 14.50
CA TYR A 178 4.22 8.77 13.78
C TYR A 178 3.30 9.45 12.76
N TYR A 179 2.92 10.69 13.09
CA TYR A 179 2.11 11.58 12.27
C TYR A 179 2.93 12.84 11.95
N PRO A 180 3.74 12.83 10.86
CA PRO A 180 4.61 13.97 10.53
C PRO A 180 3.85 15.29 10.31
N GLU A 181 2.58 15.20 9.94
CA GLU A 181 1.66 16.32 9.78
C GLU A 181 0.41 16.12 10.64
N ARG A 182 -0.38 17.18 10.75
CA ARG A 182 -1.66 17.15 11.46
C ARG A 182 -2.61 16.18 10.75
N GLN A 183 -3.00 15.12 11.46
CA GLN A 183 -3.96 14.11 11.00
C GLN A 183 -5.24 14.21 11.82
N GLN A 184 -6.39 14.23 11.15
CA GLN A 184 -7.68 14.06 11.81
C GLN A 184 -7.94 12.56 12.04
N THR A 185 -8.40 12.18 13.22
CA THR A 185 -8.64 10.78 13.62
C THR A 185 -10.11 10.39 13.50
N LEU A 186 -10.41 9.10 13.66
CA LEU A 186 -11.77 8.56 13.64
C LEU A 186 -12.79 9.35 14.49
N ASN A 187 -12.34 9.89 15.63
CA ASN A 187 -13.19 10.62 16.57
C ASN A 187 -13.25 12.13 16.29
N GLY A 188 -12.77 12.58 15.13
CA GLY A 188 -12.77 14.00 14.72
C GLY A 188 -11.72 14.88 15.40
N LYS A 189 -10.93 14.33 16.33
CA LYS A 189 -9.80 15.00 16.97
C LYS A 189 -8.57 14.99 16.07
N TYR A 190 -7.56 15.77 16.43
CA TYR A 190 -6.31 15.84 15.68
C TYR A 190 -5.13 15.24 16.45
N ILE A 191 -4.16 14.70 15.71
CA ILE A 191 -2.87 14.22 16.22
C ILE A 191 -1.75 14.68 15.28
N SER A 192 -0.58 14.97 15.83
CA SER A 192 0.65 15.21 15.07
C SER A 192 1.85 14.96 15.98
N GLY A 193 2.98 14.57 15.40
CA GLY A 193 4.23 14.29 16.11
C GLY A 193 4.57 12.81 16.11
N TYR A 194 5.58 12.47 16.91
CA TYR A 194 6.06 11.11 17.07
C TYR A 194 5.97 10.71 18.55
N TYR A 195 5.12 9.72 18.82
CA TYR A 195 4.91 9.15 20.15
C TYR A 195 5.39 7.71 20.17
N ARG A 196 6.14 7.33 21.21
CA ARG A 196 6.55 5.95 21.45
C ARG A 196 6.11 5.54 22.84
N TYR A 197 5.72 4.28 22.98
CA TYR A 197 5.28 3.73 24.25
C TYR A 197 5.98 2.41 24.53
N GLU A 198 6.61 2.33 25.69
CA GLU A 198 7.21 1.11 26.25
C GLU A 198 6.57 0.89 27.63
N LEU A 199 6.08 -0.33 27.90
CA LEU A 199 5.28 -0.64 29.10
C LEU A 199 4.09 0.31 29.32
N GLY A 200 3.52 0.85 28.24
CA GLY A 200 2.42 1.82 28.29
C GLY A 200 2.81 3.25 28.69
N TYR A 201 4.09 3.52 28.93
CA TYR A 201 4.63 4.85 29.23
C TYR A 201 5.25 5.50 28.00
N ASN A 202 5.03 6.80 27.83
CA ASN A 202 5.64 7.55 26.73
C ASN A 202 7.17 7.60 26.93
N THR A 203 7.93 7.28 25.90
CA THR A 203 9.40 7.31 25.89
C THR A 203 9.90 8.10 24.69
N ASP A 204 11.08 8.70 24.81
CA ASP A 204 11.72 9.39 23.69
C ASP A 204 12.21 8.39 22.64
N GLU A 205 12.67 7.21 23.07
CA GLU A 205 13.23 6.17 22.22
C GLU A 205 13.01 4.78 22.84
N PHE A 206 12.90 3.74 22.00
CA PHE A 206 12.83 2.36 22.49
C PHE A 206 14.18 1.87 22.99
N ARG A 207 14.18 1.05 24.06
CA ARG A 207 15.40 0.41 24.54
C ARG A 207 16.06 -0.48 23.48
N ASP A 208 15.26 -1.20 22.70
CA ASP A 208 15.72 -1.92 21.50
C ASP A 208 15.41 -1.10 20.25
N LEU A 209 16.41 -0.37 19.76
CA LEU A 209 16.28 0.50 18.58
C LEU A 209 15.81 -0.25 17.33
N ARG A 210 16.10 -1.55 17.25
CA ARG A 210 15.72 -2.41 16.11
C ARG A 210 14.22 -2.62 16.01
N ALA A 211 13.46 -2.36 17.08
CA ALA A 211 12.01 -2.50 17.09
C ALA A 211 11.28 -1.39 16.32
N ASN A 212 11.92 -0.22 16.11
CA ASN A 212 11.29 0.96 15.49
C ASN A 212 10.64 0.65 14.11
N PRO A 213 11.31 -0.03 13.15
CA PRO A 213 10.68 -0.43 11.89
C PRO A 213 9.40 -1.27 12.06
N ARG A 214 9.43 -2.30 12.91
CA ARG A 214 8.28 -3.19 13.14
C ARG A 214 7.11 -2.44 13.79
N CYS A 215 7.39 -1.70 14.86
CA CYS A 215 6.36 -0.94 15.58
C CYS A 215 5.72 0.15 14.72
N LEU A 216 6.49 0.79 13.82
CA LEU A 216 5.94 1.77 12.89
C LEU A 216 4.91 1.10 11.97
N ILE A 217 5.30 0.00 11.31
CA ILE A 217 4.42 -0.73 10.39
C ILE A 217 3.18 -1.22 11.14
N GLU A 218 3.36 -1.87 12.29
CA GLU A 218 2.25 -2.37 13.10
C GLU A 218 1.25 -1.26 13.45
N SER A 219 1.74 -0.10 13.90
CA SER A 219 0.88 1.04 14.21
C SER A 219 0.12 1.58 13.00
N GLN A 220 0.78 1.74 11.85
CA GLN A 220 0.11 2.20 10.62
C GLN A 220 -1.05 1.29 10.24
N PHE A 221 -0.85 -0.03 10.33
CA PHE A 221 -1.86 -1.00 9.94
C PHE A 221 -2.89 -1.30 11.03
N LEU A 222 -2.56 -1.16 12.31
CA LEU A 222 -3.54 -1.18 13.39
C LEU A 222 -4.47 0.03 13.29
N THR A 223 -3.96 1.20 12.91
CA THR A 223 -4.82 2.37 12.60
C THR A 223 -5.74 2.08 11.41
N ILE A 224 -5.25 1.44 10.34
CA ILE A 224 -6.10 1.02 9.21
C ILE A 224 -7.13 -0.03 9.67
N ARG A 225 -6.74 -1.00 10.50
CA ARG A 225 -7.66 -1.98 11.10
C ARG A 225 -8.77 -1.28 11.89
N CYS A 226 -8.46 -0.26 12.69
CA CYS A 226 -9.46 0.55 13.39
C CYS A 226 -10.50 1.16 12.42
N TYR A 227 -10.08 1.65 11.25
CA TYR A 227 -11.00 2.15 10.23
C TYR A 227 -11.86 1.02 9.65
N ILE A 228 -11.26 -0.11 9.28
CA ILE A 228 -12.01 -1.27 8.74
C ILE A 228 -13.04 -1.77 9.77
N ASP A 229 -12.63 -1.97 11.02
CA ASP A 229 -13.50 -2.43 12.11
C ASP A 229 -14.65 -1.45 12.35
N TYR A 230 -14.37 -0.14 12.30
CA TYR A 230 -15.40 0.88 12.43
C TYR A 230 -16.45 0.76 11.33
N PHE A 231 -16.00 0.56 10.08
CA PHE A 231 -16.91 0.43 8.94
C PHE A 231 -17.74 -0.86 8.99
N ILE A 232 -17.13 -1.98 9.42
CA ILE A 232 -17.83 -3.25 9.65
C ILE A 232 -18.86 -3.09 10.77
N HIS A 233 -18.47 -2.53 11.92
CA HIS A 233 -19.34 -2.39 13.09
C HIS A 233 -20.56 -1.52 12.80
N ASN A 234 -20.42 -0.48 11.97
CA ASN A 234 -21.51 0.39 11.56
C ASN A 234 -22.32 -0.14 10.36
N GLY A 235 -22.00 -1.33 9.85
CA GLY A 235 -22.72 -1.99 8.76
C GLY A 235 -22.51 -1.32 7.39
N PHE A 236 -21.42 -0.58 7.21
CA PHE A 236 -21.08 0.04 5.93
C PHE A 236 -20.49 -0.96 4.93
N ILE A 237 -19.74 -1.95 5.44
CA ILE A 237 -19.12 -3.03 4.67
C ILE A 237 -19.29 -4.37 5.38
N ASP A 238 -19.12 -5.46 4.64
CA ASP A 238 -19.25 -6.82 5.19
C ASP A 238 -18.01 -7.24 5.98
N LYS A 239 -18.21 -8.10 7.00
CA LYS A 239 -17.11 -8.66 7.81
C LYS A 239 -16.09 -9.46 6.99
N ASP A 240 -16.54 -10.08 5.89
CA ASP A 240 -15.73 -10.91 5.00
C ASP A 240 -15.10 -10.07 3.88
N THR A 241 -15.08 -8.73 3.99
CA THR A 241 -14.46 -7.82 3.02
C THR A 241 -13.00 -8.20 2.77
N ALA A 242 -12.65 -8.38 1.51
CA ALA A 242 -11.26 -8.58 1.14
C ALA A 242 -10.55 -7.24 0.94
N VAL A 243 -9.23 -7.23 1.11
CA VAL A 243 -8.41 -6.02 0.97
C VAL A 243 -7.54 -6.13 -0.27
N TYR A 244 -7.69 -5.19 -1.21
CA TYR A 244 -6.81 -5.02 -2.35
C TYR A 244 -5.68 -4.07 -1.94
N LEU A 245 -4.49 -4.61 -1.74
CA LEU A 245 -3.34 -3.87 -1.26
C LEU A 245 -2.47 -3.42 -2.45
N THR A 246 -2.16 -2.13 -2.50
CA THR A 246 -1.32 -1.54 -3.54
C THR A 246 -0.26 -0.60 -2.95
N GLY A 247 0.75 -0.23 -3.74
CA GLY A 247 1.82 0.67 -3.32
C GLY A 247 3.19 0.05 -3.34
N GLU A 248 4.24 0.88 -3.32
CA GLU A 248 5.64 0.42 -3.40
C GLU A 248 6.02 -0.52 -2.24
N THR A 249 5.50 -0.25 -1.03
CA THR A 249 5.72 -1.09 0.15
C THR A 249 5.23 -2.53 -0.05
N THR A 250 4.32 -2.79 -1.00
CA THR A 250 3.83 -4.16 -1.29
C THR A 250 4.88 -5.06 -1.94
N GLN A 251 5.99 -4.50 -2.43
CA GLN A 251 7.13 -5.28 -2.92
C GLN A 251 7.86 -6.02 -1.79
N LEU A 252 7.62 -5.65 -0.54
CA LEU A 252 8.22 -6.26 0.64
C LEU A 252 7.34 -7.40 1.15
N ALA A 253 7.61 -8.63 0.73
CA ALA A 253 6.77 -9.81 1.02
C ALA A 253 6.47 -10.00 2.53
N SER A 254 7.45 -9.81 3.41
CA SER A 254 7.25 -9.90 4.87
C SER A 254 6.34 -8.80 5.41
N VAL A 255 6.38 -7.59 4.82
CA VAL A 255 5.45 -6.52 5.18
C VAL A 255 4.04 -6.87 4.74
N VAL A 256 3.85 -7.42 3.53
CA VAL A 256 2.51 -7.82 3.08
C VAL A 256 1.92 -8.93 3.94
N LYS A 257 2.70 -9.95 4.29
CA LYS A 257 2.23 -11.00 5.21
C LYS A 257 1.84 -10.42 6.57
N LEU A 258 2.69 -9.54 7.12
CA LEU A 258 2.39 -8.82 8.35
C LEU A 258 1.08 -8.01 8.25
N ILE A 259 0.82 -7.34 7.13
CA ILE A 259 -0.42 -6.61 6.91
C ILE A 259 -1.62 -7.56 6.91
N ALA A 260 -1.53 -8.71 6.25
CA ALA A 260 -2.60 -9.71 6.27
C ALA A 260 -2.94 -10.12 7.71
N ASP A 261 -1.91 -10.40 8.52
CA ASP A 261 -2.06 -10.81 9.91
C ASP A 261 -2.65 -9.69 10.80
N ILE A 262 -2.20 -8.44 10.62
CA ILE A 262 -2.72 -7.29 11.37
C ILE A 262 -4.17 -7.00 10.98
N LEU A 263 -4.53 -7.06 9.71
CA LEU A 263 -5.90 -6.74 9.27
C LEU A 263 -6.86 -7.90 9.50
N HIS A 264 -6.34 -9.13 9.65
CA HIS A 264 -7.12 -10.38 9.67
C HIS A 264 -8.08 -10.48 8.48
N LYS A 265 -7.58 -10.11 7.29
CA LYS A 265 -8.33 -10.16 6.02
C LYS A 265 -7.50 -10.87 4.95
N THR A 266 -8.20 -11.46 3.99
CA THR A 266 -7.59 -11.89 2.73
C THR A 266 -7.06 -10.66 2.00
N ILE A 267 -5.76 -10.67 1.71
CA ILE A 267 -5.09 -9.60 0.98
C ILE A 267 -4.92 -10.03 -0.47
N TYR A 268 -5.54 -9.32 -1.41
CA TYR A 268 -5.26 -9.43 -2.84
C TYR A 268 -4.19 -8.42 -3.24
N LEU A 269 -3.22 -8.89 -4.02
CA LEU A 269 -2.18 -8.06 -4.62
C LEU A 269 -2.47 -7.93 -6.12
N PRO A 270 -2.95 -6.77 -6.61
CA PRO A 270 -3.22 -6.59 -8.02
C PRO A 270 -1.93 -6.83 -8.83
N HIS A 271 -2.00 -7.51 -9.96
CA HIS A 271 -0.79 -7.90 -10.72
C HIS A 271 0.14 -6.72 -11.08
N SER A 272 -0.43 -5.52 -11.24
CA SER A 272 0.32 -4.27 -11.43
C SER A 272 1.29 -3.94 -10.27
N THR A 273 1.18 -4.60 -9.12
CA THR A 273 2.08 -4.42 -7.98
C THR A 273 3.13 -5.53 -7.82
N ILE A 274 2.96 -6.68 -8.46
CA ILE A 274 3.76 -7.89 -8.20
C ILE A 274 5.00 -7.99 -9.10
N GLN A 275 4.91 -7.62 -10.39
CA GLN A 275 5.95 -8.00 -11.36
C GLN A 275 6.78 -6.84 -11.93
N GLU A 276 6.35 -5.60 -11.79
CA GLU A 276 7.03 -4.48 -12.42
C GLU A 276 7.72 -3.60 -11.38
N ARG A 277 9.06 -3.73 -11.29
CA ARG A 277 9.91 -2.67 -10.73
C ARG A 277 9.74 -1.31 -11.45
N SER A 278 8.99 -1.27 -12.55
CA SER A 278 8.92 -0.15 -13.51
C SER A 278 7.61 0.64 -13.53
N ILE A 279 6.54 0.21 -12.85
CA ILE A 279 5.35 1.07 -12.71
C ILE A 279 5.31 1.57 -11.27
N GLU A 280 5.94 2.72 -11.03
CA GLU A 280 5.71 3.47 -9.81
C GLU A 280 4.20 3.55 -9.54
N HIS A 281 3.79 3.33 -8.29
CA HIS A 281 2.40 3.44 -7.85
C HIS A 281 1.70 4.71 -8.39
N LYS A 282 2.48 5.79 -8.64
CA LYS A 282 2.09 7.05 -9.29
C LYS A 282 1.37 6.88 -10.64
N TYR A 283 1.61 5.80 -11.38
CA TYR A 283 1.01 5.55 -12.71
C TYR A 283 -0.27 4.71 -12.67
N ILE A 284 -0.57 4.00 -11.58
CA ILE A 284 -1.83 3.24 -11.48
C ILE A 284 -3.06 4.15 -11.67
N PRO A 285 -3.12 5.37 -11.11
CA PRO A 285 -4.19 6.31 -11.40
C PRO A 285 -4.27 6.70 -12.87
N LEU A 286 -3.11 6.86 -13.53
CA LEU A 286 -3.05 7.25 -14.94
C LEU A 286 -3.59 6.14 -15.83
N LEU A 287 -3.28 4.88 -15.51
CA LEU A 287 -3.90 3.73 -16.15
C LEU A 287 -5.42 3.77 -15.99
N GLY A 288 -5.92 4.02 -14.79
CA GLY A 288 -7.36 4.10 -14.54
C GLY A 288 -8.04 5.29 -15.22
N ILE A 289 -7.39 6.45 -15.28
CA ILE A 289 -7.87 7.62 -16.04
C ILE A 289 -7.97 7.27 -17.53
N GLY A 290 -6.91 6.70 -18.12
CA GLY A 290 -6.89 6.31 -19.53
C GLY A 290 -7.93 5.24 -19.85
N LEU A 291 -8.15 4.28 -18.95
CA LEU A 291 -9.23 3.30 -19.07
C LEU A 291 -10.59 4.00 -19.03
N SER A 292 -10.89 4.77 -17.98
CA SER A 292 -12.17 5.49 -17.84
C SER A 292 -12.53 6.27 -19.10
N ASP A 293 -11.56 6.96 -19.67
CA ASP A 293 -11.76 7.73 -20.90
C ASP A 293 -12.01 6.83 -22.11
N TYR A 294 -11.18 5.81 -22.32
CA TYR A 294 -11.39 4.81 -23.37
C TYR A 294 -12.82 4.26 -23.33
N PHE A 295 -13.36 3.99 -22.13
CA PHE A 295 -14.69 3.42 -21.97
C PHE A 295 -15.85 4.39 -22.14
N LYS A 296 -15.67 5.68 -21.85
CA LYS A 296 -16.70 6.68 -22.18
C LYS A 296 -16.93 6.76 -23.70
N HIS A 297 -15.89 6.46 -24.49
CA HIS A 297 -15.90 6.60 -25.94
C HIS A 297 -16.07 5.27 -26.69
N SER A 298 -15.72 4.13 -26.08
CA SER A 298 -16.01 2.79 -26.62
C SER A 298 -17.41 2.33 -26.21
N ASN A 299 -18.19 1.75 -27.13
CA ASN A 299 -19.57 1.34 -26.89
C ASN A 299 -19.78 0.55 -25.56
N LYS A 300 -20.78 0.98 -24.78
CA LYS A 300 -20.97 0.81 -23.32
C LYS A 300 -20.96 -0.60 -22.69
N ARG A 301 -20.93 -1.70 -23.46
CA ARG A 301 -21.10 -3.06 -22.90
C ARG A 301 -19.82 -3.76 -22.45
N SER A 302 -18.64 -3.26 -22.81
CA SER A 302 -17.37 -3.97 -22.65
C SER A 302 -16.61 -3.70 -21.34
N PHE A 303 -17.01 -2.74 -20.50
CA PHE A 303 -16.16 -2.35 -19.37
C PHE A 303 -16.15 -3.38 -18.24
N GLU A 304 -17.32 -3.79 -17.76
CA GLU A 304 -17.43 -4.81 -16.72
C GLU A 304 -16.89 -6.16 -17.22
N GLU A 305 -17.13 -6.48 -18.50
CA GLU A 305 -16.54 -7.64 -19.18
C GLU A 305 -15.02 -7.54 -19.26
N LEU A 306 -14.44 -6.34 -19.46
CA LEU A 306 -13.00 -6.15 -19.53
C LEU A 306 -12.34 -6.10 -18.15
N VAL A 307 -13.02 -5.59 -17.11
CA VAL A 307 -12.60 -5.74 -15.72
C VAL A 307 -12.59 -7.21 -15.34
N LYS A 308 -13.67 -7.95 -15.66
CA LYS A 308 -13.74 -9.40 -15.47
C LYS A 308 -12.65 -10.12 -16.27
N TYR A 309 -12.44 -9.75 -17.53
CA TYR A 309 -11.38 -10.30 -18.37
C TYR A 309 -9.99 -10.03 -17.79
N ARG A 310 -9.73 -8.81 -17.30
CA ARG A 310 -8.47 -8.46 -16.65
C ARG A 310 -8.25 -9.31 -15.41
N ARG A 311 -9.21 -9.40 -14.50
CA ARG A 311 -9.14 -10.29 -13.33
C ARG A 311 -8.80 -11.72 -13.76
N ASN A 312 -9.45 -12.23 -14.80
CA ASN A 312 -9.22 -13.58 -15.32
C ASN A 312 -7.88 -13.76 -16.05
N SER A 313 -7.23 -12.70 -16.53
CA SER A 313 -6.02 -12.78 -17.38
C SER A 313 -4.72 -12.75 -16.57
N TYR A 314 -4.75 -12.34 -15.30
CA TYR A 314 -3.56 -12.18 -14.46
C TYR A 314 -3.25 -13.40 -13.57
N ASN A 315 -3.75 -14.57 -13.97
CA ASN A 315 -3.70 -15.82 -13.21
C ASN A 315 -2.30 -16.46 -13.21
N HIS A 316 -1.44 -16.01 -12.30
CA HIS A 316 -0.24 -16.77 -11.94
C HIS A 316 -0.22 -16.97 -10.43
N HIS A 317 -0.28 -18.23 -10.01
CA HIS A 317 -0.19 -18.65 -8.62
C HIS A 317 1.15 -18.16 -8.04
N ILE A 318 1.13 -17.24 -7.06
CA ILE A 318 2.31 -16.98 -6.25
C ILE A 318 2.41 -18.15 -5.26
N ASN A 319 3.48 -18.93 -5.36
CA ASN A 319 3.79 -19.92 -4.33
C ASN A 319 4.05 -19.17 -3.02
N THR A 320 3.30 -19.48 -1.97
CA THR A 320 3.59 -19.00 -0.62
C THR A 320 5.03 -19.37 -0.28
N PRO A 321 5.85 -18.43 0.25
CA PRO A 321 7.15 -18.80 0.78
C PRO A 321 6.90 -19.87 1.85
N GLN A 322 7.49 -21.05 1.66
CA GLN A 322 7.43 -22.12 2.65
C GLN A 322 7.85 -21.53 4.00
N SER A 323 7.07 -21.83 5.04
CA SER A 323 7.32 -21.41 6.41
C SER A 323 8.81 -21.58 6.73
N THR A 324 9.42 -20.53 7.27
CA THR A 324 10.78 -20.61 7.80
C THR A 324 10.90 -21.86 8.68
N PRO A 325 11.96 -22.67 8.53
CA PRO A 325 12.18 -23.80 9.41
C PRO A 325 12.19 -23.31 10.87
N PRO A 326 11.69 -24.11 11.82
CA PRO A 326 11.62 -23.71 13.22
C PRO A 326 13.00 -23.25 13.70
N LEU A 327 13.03 -22.12 14.40
CA LEU A 327 14.23 -21.58 15.04
C LEU A 327 14.86 -22.68 15.89
N THR A 328 15.96 -23.25 15.41
CA THR A 328 16.79 -24.13 16.22
C THR A 328 17.35 -23.25 17.34
N PRO A 329 17.19 -23.62 18.62
CA PRO A 329 17.76 -22.83 19.70
C PRO A 329 19.28 -22.76 19.49
N ILE A 330 19.80 -21.54 19.33
CA ILE A 330 21.24 -21.29 19.37
C ILE A 330 21.68 -21.63 20.79
N LEU A 331 22.15 -22.88 20.95
CA LEU A 331 22.86 -23.29 22.14
C LEU A 331 24.13 -22.43 22.22
N THR A 332 24.29 -21.81 23.38
CA THR A 332 25.47 -21.12 23.91
C THR A 332 26.80 -21.63 23.35
N PRO A 333 27.76 -20.75 23.03
CA PRO A 333 29.10 -21.19 22.63
C PRO A 333 29.76 -21.93 23.80
N PRO A 334 30.37 -23.11 23.58
CA PRO A 334 31.20 -23.74 24.59
C PRO A 334 32.45 -22.89 24.78
N SER A 335 32.81 -22.64 26.04
CA SER A 335 34.04 -22.01 26.46
C SER A 335 35.25 -22.69 25.81
N VAL A 336 35.94 -21.99 24.91
CA VAL A 336 37.18 -22.48 24.30
C VAL A 336 38.32 -22.28 25.28
N THR A 337 38.80 -23.38 25.88
CA THR A 337 40.16 -23.47 26.41
C THR A 337 41.11 -23.75 25.25
N LEU A 338 42.11 -22.88 25.08
CA LEU A 338 43.24 -23.09 24.18
C LEU A 338 43.96 -24.39 24.54
N ASN A 339 44.11 -25.28 23.57
CA ASN A 339 45.24 -26.19 23.54
C ASN A 339 45.68 -26.47 22.09
N THR A 340 46.99 -26.40 21.93
CA THR A 340 47.79 -26.48 20.71
C THR A 340 47.93 -27.91 20.14
N GLN A 341 48.11 -27.96 18.82
CA GLN A 341 48.71 -29.05 18.00
C GLN A 341 47.86 -30.30 17.70
N THR A 342 47.43 -30.45 16.43
CA THR A 342 48.10 -31.32 15.43
C THR A 342 47.29 -31.37 14.13
N SER A 343 47.99 -31.25 13.01
CA SER A 343 47.48 -31.33 11.64
C SER A 343 47.18 -32.76 11.20
N LYS A 344 45.96 -33.04 10.71
CA LYS A 344 45.67 -34.20 9.86
C LYS A 344 44.78 -33.82 8.68
N LEU A 345 45.20 -34.31 7.51
CA LEU A 345 44.60 -34.16 6.19
C LEU A 345 43.12 -34.58 6.16
N LEU A 346 42.30 -33.79 5.46
CA LEU A 346 40.92 -34.09 5.08
C LEU A 346 40.90 -34.80 3.72
N THR A 347 40.20 -35.92 3.63
CA THR A 347 39.72 -36.54 2.38
C THR A 347 38.27 -36.09 2.13
N PRO A 348 37.85 -35.91 0.86
CA PRO A 348 36.48 -35.49 0.57
C PRO A 348 35.51 -36.68 0.69
N VAL A 349 34.38 -36.45 1.35
CA VAL A 349 33.25 -37.38 1.44
C VAL A 349 32.27 -37.00 0.33
N ASP A 350 32.05 -37.93 -0.60
CA ASP A 350 30.98 -37.85 -1.60
C ASP A 350 29.64 -38.16 -0.92
N GLU A 351 28.81 -37.15 -0.67
CA GLU A 351 27.41 -37.33 -0.28
C GLU A 351 26.53 -37.35 -1.54
N GLN A 352 26.11 -38.56 -1.93
CA GLN A 352 25.06 -38.79 -2.90
C GLN A 352 23.70 -38.43 -2.27
N PHE A 353 23.03 -37.40 -2.78
CA PHE A 353 21.63 -37.10 -2.50
C PHE A 353 20.74 -37.90 -3.47
N GLU A 354 20.09 -38.96 -2.99
CA GLU A 354 18.94 -39.55 -3.68
C GLU A 354 17.68 -38.76 -3.32
N LEU A 355 16.99 -38.23 -4.33
CA LEU A 355 15.69 -37.56 -4.17
C LEU A 355 14.57 -38.61 -4.01
N PRO A 356 13.63 -38.46 -3.06
CA PRO A 356 12.48 -39.35 -2.96
C PRO A 356 11.50 -39.11 -4.11
N SER A 357 11.12 -40.17 -4.80
CA SER A 357 10.03 -40.18 -5.77
C SER A 357 8.68 -40.05 -5.04
N ILE A 358 7.98 -38.94 -5.27
CA ILE A 358 6.62 -38.71 -4.76
C ILE A 358 5.62 -39.36 -5.72
N SER A 359 4.86 -40.34 -5.23
CA SER A 359 3.69 -40.91 -5.89
C SER A 359 2.50 -39.95 -5.75
N VAL A 360 1.93 -39.50 -6.86
CA VAL A 360 0.78 -38.60 -6.91
C VAL A 360 -0.49 -39.44 -6.86
N ASP A 361 -1.13 -39.50 -5.70
CA ASP A 361 -2.53 -39.92 -5.55
C ASP A 361 -3.14 -39.16 -4.35
N GLU A 362 -3.42 -37.86 -4.54
CA GLU A 362 -4.30 -37.11 -3.65
C GLU A 362 -5.44 -36.47 -4.46
N GLN A 363 -6.66 -36.86 -4.11
CA GLN A 363 -7.90 -36.36 -4.69
C GLN A 363 -8.08 -34.89 -4.29
N PHE A 364 -7.98 -33.99 -5.27
CA PHE A 364 -8.25 -32.57 -5.10
C PHE A 364 -9.73 -32.33 -4.78
N HIS A 365 -10.01 -31.86 -3.57
CA HIS A 365 -11.28 -31.23 -3.24
C HIS A 365 -11.37 -29.86 -3.94
N LEU A 366 -12.35 -29.67 -4.82
CA LEU A 366 -12.64 -28.38 -5.45
C LEU A 366 -13.02 -27.33 -4.39
N PRO A 367 -12.38 -26.14 -4.36
CA PRO A 367 -12.76 -25.07 -3.44
C PRO A 367 -14.18 -24.56 -3.72
N SER A 368 -14.89 -24.19 -2.65
CA SER A 368 -16.21 -23.56 -2.72
C SER A 368 -16.21 -22.28 -3.58
N GLN A 369 -17.37 -21.93 -4.17
CA GLN A 369 -17.60 -20.77 -5.07
C GLN A 369 -17.14 -19.39 -4.54
N LYS A 370 -16.66 -19.27 -3.30
CA LYS A 370 -16.16 -18.02 -2.70
C LYS A 370 -14.83 -17.51 -3.27
N HIS A 371 -14.11 -18.30 -4.08
CA HIS A 371 -12.80 -17.95 -4.64
C HIS A 371 -12.81 -17.76 -6.16
N GLN A 372 -13.82 -17.03 -6.69
CA GLN A 372 -13.87 -16.69 -8.12
C GLN A 372 -12.94 -15.54 -8.53
N ASP A 373 -12.33 -14.83 -7.58
CA ASP A 373 -11.30 -13.83 -7.88
C ASP A 373 -9.94 -14.55 -7.96
N SER A 374 -9.37 -14.56 -9.15
CA SER A 374 -8.17 -15.32 -9.53
C SER A 374 -6.86 -14.56 -9.32
N ASP A 375 -6.92 -13.45 -8.58
CA ASP A 375 -5.77 -12.65 -8.17
C ASP A 375 -4.95 -13.39 -7.11
N ALA A 376 -3.63 -13.17 -7.11
CA ALA A 376 -2.78 -13.70 -6.06
C ALA A 376 -3.18 -13.12 -4.70
N TYR A 377 -3.39 -14.00 -3.73
CA TYR A 377 -3.86 -13.61 -2.40
C TYR A 377 -2.96 -14.17 -1.29
N ILE A 378 -2.97 -13.48 -0.16
CA ILE A 378 -2.31 -13.88 1.07
C ILE A 378 -3.39 -14.01 2.14
N LEU A 379 -3.42 -15.17 2.79
CA LEU A 379 -4.31 -15.42 3.92
C LEU A 379 -3.64 -14.99 5.24
N PRO A 380 -4.43 -14.45 6.17
CA PRO A 380 -3.96 -14.20 7.52
C PRO A 380 -3.67 -15.52 8.24
N ASP A 381 -2.77 -15.47 9.21
CA ASP A 381 -2.59 -16.54 10.19
C ASP A 381 -3.58 -16.35 11.35
N GLU A 382 -4.41 -17.36 11.62
CA GLU A 382 -5.47 -17.31 12.63
C GLU A 382 -4.93 -17.22 14.06
N GLU A 383 -3.81 -17.89 14.35
CA GLU A 383 -3.19 -17.85 15.68
C GLU A 383 -2.60 -16.46 15.94
N ILE A 384 -1.92 -15.90 14.93
CA ILE A 384 -1.35 -14.55 15.01
C ILE A 384 -2.45 -13.48 15.12
N SER A 385 -3.58 -13.67 14.44
CA SER A 385 -4.70 -12.71 14.50
C SER A 385 -5.20 -12.48 15.93
N THR A 386 -5.24 -13.55 16.74
CA THR A 386 -5.66 -13.46 18.15
C THR A 386 -4.75 -12.53 18.96
N ILE A 387 -3.46 -12.50 18.64
CA ILE A 387 -2.50 -11.58 19.26
C ILE A 387 -2.81 -10.14 18.85
N TYR A 388 -3.04 -9.88 17.56
CA TYR A 388 -3.38 -8.53 17.08
C TYR A 388 -4.74 -8.02 17.59
N GLU A 389 -5.70 -8.91 17.85
CA GLU A 389 -6.95 -8.55 18.56
C GLU A 389 -6.72 -8.06 19.98
N SER A 390 -5.65 -8.51 20.65
CA SER A 390 -5.26 -7.94 21.95
C SER A 390 -4.54 -6.60 21.77
N LEU A 391 -3.66 -6.49 20.76
CA LEU A 391 -2.91 -5.27 20.48
C LEU A 391 -3.78 -4.10 20.03
N ILE A 392 -4.90 -4.35 19.33
CA ILE A 392 -5.77 -3.29 18.82
C ILE A 392 -6.42 -2.47 19.95
N GLN A 393 -6.73 -3.10 21.09
CA GLN A 393 -7.31 -2.39 22.24
C GLN A 393 -6.30 -1.44 22.87
N GLU A 394 -5.07 -1.92 23.03
CA GLU A 394 -3.99 -1.11 23.58
C GLU A 394 -3.56 0.00 22.61
N HIS A 395 -3.54 -0.29 21.30
CA HIS A 395 -3.34 0.71 20.25
C HIS A 395 -4.35 1.85 20.36
N LYS A 396 -5.66 1.54 20.44
CA LYS A 396 -6.73 2.53 20.62
C LYS A 396 -6.52 3.38 21.87
N ARG A 397 -6.12 2.76 22.99
CA ARG A 397 -5.88 3.43 24.27
C ARG A 397 -4.71 4.42 24.16
N LEU A 398 -3.57 3.97 23.62
CA LEU A 398 -2.35 4.79 23.49
C LEU A 398 -2.48 5.88 22.43
N GLU A 399 -3.20 5.62 21.33
CA GLU A 399 -3.55 6.65 20.35
C GLU A 399 -4.41 7.73 21.00
N HIS A 400 -5.41 7.35 21.80
CA HIS A 400 -6.25 8.31 22.53
C HIS A 400 -5.43 9.17 23.51
N ILE A 401 -4.44 8.59 24.19
CA ILE A 401 -3.51 9.35 25.04
C ILE A 401 -2.68 10.34 24.21
N SER A 402 -2.16 9.89 23.06
CA SER A 402 -1.38 10.74 22.13
C SER A 402 -2.21 11.92 21.62
N ILE A 403 -3.45 11.67 21.21
CA ILE A 403 -4.41 12.70 20.80
C ILE A 403 -4.66 13.68 21.95
N CYS A 404 -4.95 13.19 23.15
CA CYS A 404 -5.20 14.05 24.31
C CYS A 404 -3.98 14.90 24.68
N HIS A 405 -2.76 14.36 24.51
CA HIS A 405 -1.54 15.11 24.71
C HIS A 405 -1.41 16.24 23.68
N PHE A 406 -1.61 15.95 22.39
CA PHE A 406 -1.54 16.96 21.32
C PHE A 406 -2.54 18.11 21.55
N ASN A 407 -3.81 17.80 21.79
CA ASN A 407 -4.87 18.83 21.92
C ASN A 407 -4.85 19.59 23.26
N LYS A 408 -3.91 19.31 24.18
CA LYS A 408 -3.71 20.15 25.37
C LYS A 408 -2.84 21.37 25.09
N PHE A 409 -2.03 21.33 24.03
CA PHE A 409 -1.08 22.39 23.69
C PHE A 409 -1.54 23.28 22.53
N TYR A 410 -2.69 22.97 21.92
CA TYR A 410 -3.34 23.71 20.84
C TYR A 410 -4.79 23.97 21.22
#